data_AF-A0A0A7V0U2-F1
#
_entry.id   AF-A0A0A7V0U2-F1
#
_cell.length_a   1.000
_cell.length_b   1.000
_cell.length_c   1.000
_cell.angle_alpha   90.00
_cell.angle_beta   90.00
_cell.angle_gamma   90.00
#
_symmetry.space_group_name_H-M   'P 1'
#
loop_
_entity.id
_entity.type
_entity.pdbx_description
1 polymer ?
#
loop_
_entity_poly.entity_id
_entity_poly.type
_entity_poly.pdbx_seq_one_letter_code
_entity_poly.pdbx_strand_id
1 'polypeptide(L)'
;MKITYLNSASVLIEDKNVKILCDPWLDGEEYFGSWGIYPPYDFRPEIFDDVDFIHISHIHPDHCSSSTLSKLNKKIPIIIHKFPEKFLKSFLENLGFDVIELEHNKRTKLKENVHINVLAADDCNPEICGKLMGCNVLEKNYGTTQIDTLSIIDNGNEVIVNTNDCPFPIAEKTSLKVKQMYTKIDFLLVGYVKASSYPQCFDLDKSEKMNEAIIKQEKKLQTTLQYVNLFKPRHFMPFAGRYTLTGKNVDLNKYRGEPELEQAYEYLVKNIPENESKCVVLNHECNFDISTGKQSQEFIPVDFDEKSNFVSSVFSKQRYEYEDEPIPSEQDLIKLLPICYENFEKTRKSINWISETKIILKINDNSFAIISCNGNGYEICTAKEIQKFNQFLMMTLDNRLLRWILQGPRKAHWSIADIGCHITYKRVPNTYERGLYYCWNNFYSNNYS
;
A
#
# COMPACT_ATOMS: atom_id res chain seq x y z
N MET A 1 10.06 21.22 15.89
CA MET A 1 9.48 19.93 15.46
C MET A 1 10.48 18.79 15.59
N LYS A 2 9.99 17.64 16.02
CA LYS A 2 10.72 16.37 16.14
C LYS A 2 9.93 15.26 15.47
N ILE A 3 10.63 14.34 14.81
CA ILE A 3 10.04 13.15 14.18
C ILE A 3 10.64 11.91 14.82
N THR A 4 9.79 11.03 15.35
CA THR A 4 10.18 9.73 15.89
C THR A 4 9.73 8.64 14.92
N TYR A 5 10.65 7.80 14.47
CA TYR A 5 10.33 6.65 13.62
C TYR A 5 9.85 5.48 14.48
N LEU A 6 8.76 4.83 14.07
CA LEU A 6 8.20 3.70 14.81
C LEU A 6 8.34 2.40 14.01
N ASN A 7 7.63 2.28 12.88
CA ASN A 7 7.73 1.16 11.94
C ASN A 7 7.16 1.58 10.57
N SER A 8 7.65 1.03 9.45
CA SER A 8 7.12 1.29 8.09
C SER A 8 6.77 2.78 7.83
N ALA A 9 5.48 3.13 7.68
CA ALA A 9 4.99 4.50 7.49
C ALA A 9 4.64 5.22 8.80
N SER A 10 4.71 4.50 9.92
CA SER A 10 4.37 4.99 11.25
C SER A 10 5.44 5.90 11.82
N VAL A 11 5.07 7.16 12.02
CA VAL A 11 5.90 8.18 12.64
C VAL A 11 5.10 8.96 13.67
N LEU A 12 5.77 9.36 14.76
CA LEU A 12 5.23 10.32 15.71
C LEU A 12 5.87 11.69 15.45
N ILE A 13 5.04 12.70 15.20
CA ILE A 13 5.48 14.08 14.98
C ILE A 13 5.13 14.92 16.20
N GLU A 14 6.12 15.60 16.76
CA GLU A 14 6.00 16.37 17.99
C GLU A 14 6.41 17.84 17.76
N ASP A 15 5.57 18.77 18.20
CA ASP A 15 5.93 20.19 18.33
C ASP A 15 5.38 20.75 19.63
N LYS A 16 6.28 21.11 20.56
CA LYS A 16 5.93 21.59 21.90
C LYS A 16 5.03 20.57 22.64
N ASN A 17 3.75 20.90 22.83
CA ASN A 17 2.74 20.09 23.53
C ASN A 17 1.69 19.52 22.55
N VAL A 18 2.08 19.31 21.29
CA VAL A 18 1.25 18.70 20.26
C VAL A 18 1.94 17.46 19.72
N LYS A 19 1.25 16.32 19.76
CA LYS A 19 1.72 15.03 19.25
C LYS A 19 0.76 14.47 18.20
N ILE A 20 1.29 14.06 17.05
CA ILE A 20 0.51 13.49 15.94
C ILE A 20 1.11 12.13 15.58
N LEU A 21 0.35 11.05 15.74
CA LEU A 21 0.73 9.70 15.31
C LEU A 21 0.22 9.47 13.89
N CYS A 22 1.12 9.28 12.93
CA CYS A 22 0.76 9.06 11.53
C CYS A 22 0.79 7.56 11.19
N ASP A 23 -0.20 7.07 10.43
CA ASP A 23 -0.25 5.75 9.79
C ASP A 23 0.26 4.56 10.66
N PRO A 24 -0.33 4.30 11.85
CA PRO A 24 0.21 3.34 12.81
C PRO A 24 -0.07 1.88 12.40
N TRP A 25 0.98 1.17 11.97
CA TRP A 25 1.06 -0.30 11.94
C TRP A 25 2.22 -0.72 12.83
N LEU A 26 1.90 -1.05 14.08
CA LEU A 26 2.87 -1.31 15.15
C LEU A 26 2.72 -2.71 15.74
N ASP A 27 1.63 -3.40 15.42
CA ASP A 27 1.27 -4.67 16.03
C ASP A 27 0.72 -5.65 15.00
N GLY A 28 1.16 -6.90 15.16
CA GLY A 28 0.73 -8.02 14.34
C GLY A 28 1.19 -7.95 12.88
N GLU A 29 0.62 -8.83 12.09
CA GLU A 29 0.82 -8.94 10.67
C GLU A 29 -0.33 -8.29 9.89
N GLU A 30 -0.05 -7.90 8.65
CA GLU A 30 -1.04 -7.32 7.74
C GLU A 30 -1.20 -8.16 6.47
N TYR A 31 -2.22 -7.83 5.68
CA TYR A 31 -2.54 -8.53 4.43
C TYR A 31 -2.81 -10.03 4.64
N PHE A 32 -3.78 -10.36 5.51
CA PHE A 32 -4.14 -11.73 5.90
C PHE A 32 -3.01 -12.50 6.60
N GLY A 33 -2.11 -11.77 7.23
CA GLY A 33 -0.96 -12.30 7.93
C GLY A 33 0.30 -12.49 7.09
N SER A 34 0.34 -12.03 5.83
CA SER A 34 1.53 -12.24 4.98
C SER A 34 2.62 -11.21 5.14
N TRP A 35 2.32 -10.02 5.68
CA TRP A 35 3.30 -8.99 5.93
C TRP A 35 3.61 -8.94 7.42
N GLY A 36 4.86 -9.21 7.78
CA GLY A 36 5.36 -9.14 9.15
C GLY A 36 6.28 -7.94 9.37
N ILE A 37 6.30 -7.46 10.61
CA ILE A 37 7.16 -6.37 11.09
C ILE A 37 8.54 -6.94 11.44
N TYR A 38 9.58 -6.46 10.75
CA TYR A 38 10.97 -6.79 11.07
C TYR A 38 11.89 -5.56 10.99
N PRO A 39 12.75 -5.32 12.01
CA PRO A 39 12.87 -6.04 13.29
C PRO A 39 11.57 -6.04 14.09
N PRO A 40 11.32 -7.02 14.97
CA PRO A 40 10.12 -7.03 15.80
C PRO A 40 9.94 -5.71 16.55
N TYR A 41 8.70 -5.23 16.62
CA TYR A 41 8.35 -4.01 17.34
C TYR A 41 7.61 -4.38 18.62
N ASP A 42 8.10 -3.90 19.77
CA ASP A 42 7.48 -4.13 21.08
C ASP A 42 6.37 -3.10 21.32
N PHE A 43 5.17 -3.38 20.79
CA PHE A 43 4.06 -2.45 20.84
C PHE A 43 3.45 -2.32 22.23
N ARG A 44 3.52 -1.10 22.76
CA ARG A 44 2.96 -0.69 24.05
C ARG A 44 1.96 0.45 23.83
N PRO A 45 0.65 0.19 23.68
CA PRO A 45 -0.33 1.21 23.30
C PRO A 45 -0.37 2.41 24.26
N GLU A 46 -0.09 2.19 25.55
CA GLU A 46 -0.11 3.21 26.60
C GLU A 46 0.90 4.35 26.39
N ILE A 47 1.98 4.13 25.63
CA ILE A 47 2.96 5.19 25.35
C ILE A 47 2.40 6.25 24.40
N PHE A 48 1.26 5.96 23.76
CA PHE A 48 0.56 6.86 22.84
C PHE A 48 -0.68 7.51 23.47
N ASP A 49 -0.95 7.30 24.77
CA ASP A 49 -2.12 7.87 25.45
C ASP A 49 -2.13 9.40 25.52
N ASP A 50 -0.96 10.03 25.36
CA ASP A 50 -0.80 11.49 25.33
C ASP A 50 -0.72 12.07 23.91
N VAL A 51 -0.98 11.25 22.89
CA VAL A 51 -1.12 11.71 21.50
C VAL A 51 -2.40 12.54 21.36
N ASP A 52 -2.29 13.72 20.73
CA ASP A 52 -3.44 14.60 20.52
C ASP A 52 -4.29 14.18 19.32
N PHE A 53 -3.64 13.68 18.26
CA PHE A 53 -4.30 13.27 17.02
C PHE A 53 -3.62 12.06 16.39
N ILE A 54 -4.41 11.18 15.79
CA ILE A 54 -3.90 10.19 14.83
C ILE A 54 -4.20 10.70 13.43
N HIS A 55 -3.24 10.67 12.52
CA HIS A 55 -3.46 10.96 11.10
C HIS A 55 -3.38 9.67 10.29
N ILE A 56 -4.44 9.35 9.55
CA ILE A 56 -4.45 8.23 8.60
C ILE A 56 -4.50 8.79 7.18
N SER A 57 -3.49 8.45 6.38
CA SER A 57 -3.39 8.86 4.98
C SER A 57 -4.43 8.16 4.11
N HIS A 58 -4.54 6.84 4.21
CA HIS A 58 -5.44 6.02 3.40
C HIS A 58 -5.74 4.65 4.05
N ILE A 59 -6.59 3.85 3.40
CA ILE A 59 -7.22 2.66 4.00
C ILE A 59 -6.36 1.38 3.97
N HIS A 60 -5.20 1.37 3.31
CA HIS A 60 -4.41 0.14 3.22
C HIS A 60 -3.94 -0.34 4.61
N PRO A 61 -3.90 -1.66 4.87
CA PRO A 61 -3.74 -2.16 6.24
C PRO A 61 -2.39 -1.83 6.89
N ASP A 62 -1.31 -1.66 6.11
CA ASP A 62 0.00 -1.23 6.62
C ASP A 62 0.09 0.27 6.99
N HIS A 63 -1.02 1.01 6.82
CA HIS A 63 -1.19 2.40 7.23
C HIS A 63 -2.38 2.58 8.18
N CYS A 64 -3.45 1.81 7.96
CA CYS A 64 -4.69 1.81 8.73
C CYS A 64 -4.87 0.45 9.42
N SER A 65 -3.89 0.05 10.23
CA SER A 65 -3.83 -1.27 10.85
C SER A 65 -4.98 -1.45 11.85
N SER A 66 -5.91 -2.36 11.56
CA SER A 66 -6.99 -2.67 12.48
C SER A 66 -6.45 -3.24 13.80
N SER A 67 -5.38 -4.04 13.76
CA SER A 67 -4.78 -4.64 14.96
C SER A 67 -4.23 -3.55 15.89
N THR A 68 -3.46 -2.63 15.32
CA THR A 68 -2.87 -1.50 16.06
C THR A 68 -3.97 -0.55 16.57
N LEU A 69 -4.84 -0.08 15.68
CA LEU A 69 -5.89 0.90 16.01
C LEU A 69 -6.87 0.36 17.05
N SER A 70 -7.18 -0.93 17.06
CA SER A 70 -8.08 -1.54 18.05
C SER A 70 -7.56 -1.43 19.49
N LYS A 71 -6.23 -1.35 19.68
CA LYS A 71 -5.55 -1.28 20.98
C LYS A 71 -5.26 0.15 21.44
N LEU A 72 -5.31 1.14 20.56
CA LEU A 72 -5.10 2.56 20.90
C LEU A 72 -6.31 3.20 21.60
N ASN A 73 -6.07 4.29 22.32
CA ASN A 73 -7.08 5.03 23.07
C ASN A 73 -8.10 5.73 22.15
N LYS A 74 -9.38 5.33 22.28
CA LYS A 74 -10.48 5.81 21.43
C LYS A 74 -10.87 7.27 21.65
N LYS A 75 -10.34 7.92 22.69
CA LYS A 75 -10.54 9.35 22.93
C LYS A 75 -9.69 10.23 22.00
N ILE A 76 -8.67 9.67 21.36
CA ILE A 76 -7.80 10.39 20.44
C ILE A 76 -8.54 10.53 19.10
N PRO A 77 -8.85 11.74 18.63
CA PRO A 77 -9.50 11.92 17.34
C PRO A 77 -8.59 11.52 16.18
N ILE A 78 -9.18 10.94 15.13
CA ILE A 78 -8.48 10.59 13.89
C ILE A 78 -8.75 11.64 12.82
N ILE A 79 -7.69 12.11 12.16
CA ILE A 79 -7.72 13.07 11.06
C ILE A 79 -7.49 12.33 9.74
N ILE A 80 -8.41 12.51 8.80
CA ILE A 80 -8.31 11.97 7.44
C ILE A 80 -8.62 13.05 6.39
N HIS A 81 -8.24 12.78 5.14
CA HIS A 81 -8.79 13.53 4.02
C HIS A 81 -10.29 13.26 3.86
N LYS A 82 -11.04 14.27 3.43
CA LYS A 82 -12.46 14.12 3.07
C LYS A 82 -12.60 13.45 1.70
N PHE A 83 -12.49 12.12 1.70
CA PHE A 83 -12.71 11.32 0.50
C PHE A 83 -14.18 11.42 0.01
N PRO A 84 -14.43 11.31 -1.31
CA PRO A 84 -15.79 11.20 -1.84
C PRO A 84 -16.52 10.00 -1.24
N GLU A 85 -15.88 8.84 -1.25
CA GLU A 85 -16.35 7.60 -0.63
C GLU A 85 -16.09 7.61 0.88
N LYS A 86 -17.08 7.24 1.68
CA LYS A 86 -17.01 7.29 3.15
C LYS A 86 -16.54 5.99 3.80
N PHE A 87 -15.91 5.09 3.03
CA PHE A 87 -15.47 3.79 3.53
C PHE A 87 -14.43 3.91 4.66
N LEU A 88 -13.37 4.70 4.48
CA LEU A 88 -12.34 4.91 5.51
C LEU A 88 -12.94 5.51 6.78
N LYS A 89 -13.75 6.55 6.65
CA LYS A 89 -14.45 7.16 7.79
C LYS A 89 -15.30 6.14 8.54
N SER A 90 -16.16 5.42 7.82
CA SER A 90 -17.06 4.43 8.42
C SER A 90 -16.29 3.31 9.10
N PHE A 91 -15.18 2.86 8.51
CA PHE A 91 -14.29 1.85 9.11
C PHE A 91 -13.72 2.33 10.45
N LEU A 92 -13.18 3.55 10.50
CA LEU A 92 -12.58 4.13 11.71
C LEU A 92 -13.63 4.43 12.80
N GLU A 93 -14.81 4.94 12.42
CA GLU A 93 -15.94 5.16 13.35
C GLU A 93 -16.46 3.82 13.92
N ASN A 94 -16.51 2.76 13.12
CA ASN A 94 -16.87 1.42 13.57
C ASN A 94 -15.83 0.82 14.55
N LEU A 95 -14.58 1.26 14.48
CA LEU A 95 -13.55 0.94 15.49
C LEU A 95 -13.69 1.76 16.78
N GLY A 96 -14.61 2.73 16.82
CA GLY A 96 -14.96 3.52 18.00
C GLY A 96 -14.27 4.89 18.11
N PHE A 97 -13.63 5.37 17.04
CA PHE A 97 -12.96 6.68 17.03
C PHE A 97 -13.88 7.82 16.58
N ASP A 98 -13.61 9.03 17.07
CA ASP A 98 -14.10 10.27 16.45
C ASP A 98 -13.23 10.61 15.22
N VAL A 99 -13.86 10.91 14.08
CA VAL A 99 -13.18 11.09 12.80
C VAL A 99 -13.41 12.49 12.23
N ILE A 100 -12.32 13.24 12.10
CA ILE A 100 -12.28 14.59 11.56
C ILE A 100 -11.85 14.53 10.09
N GLU A 101 -12.76 14.87 9.19
CA GLU A 101 -12.47 14.97 7.75
C GLU A 101 -11.97 16.37 7.38
N LEU A 102 -10.82 16.43 6.72
CA LEU A 102 -10.23 17.67 6.23
C LEU A 102 -10.49 17.86 4.73
N GLU A 103 -10.91 19.08 4.37
CA GLU A 103 -11.09 19.46 2.97
C GLU A 103 -9.75 19.48 2.21
N HIS A 104 -9.80 19.16 0.91
CA HIS A 104 -8.63 19.16 0.03
C HIS A 104 -7.88 20.48 0.08
N ASN A 105 -6.57 20.39 0.34
CA ASN A 105 -5.65 21.53 0.32
C ASN A 105 -6.08 22.70 1.23
N LYS A 106 -6.78 22.41 2.33
CA LYS A 106 -7.13 23.40 3.35
C LYS A 106 -6.18 23.30 4.54
N ARG A 107 -5.33 24.32 4.69
CA ARG A 107 -4.47 24.47 5.89
C ARG A 107 -5.35 24.61 7.14
N THR A 108 -5.34 23.58 7.98
CA THR A 108 -6.21 23.44 9.14
C THR A 108 -5.38 23.49 10.41
N LYS A 109 -5.76 24.38 11.34
CA LYS A 109 -5.12 24.48 12.65
C LYS A 109 -5.58 23.34 13.53
N LEU A 110 -4.64 22.59 14.11
CA LEU A 110 -4.94 21.50 15.04
C LEU A 110 -4.94 22.01 16.48
N LYS A 111 -3.75 22.30 17.02
CA LYS A 111 -3.54 22.78 18.38
C LYS A 111 -2.31 23.68 18.41
N GLU A 112 -2.27 24.62 19.35
CA GLU A 112 -1.20 25.63 19.46
C GLU A 112 -0.94 26.38 18.13
N ASN A 113 0.24 26.23 17.53
CA ASN A 113 0.58 26.75 16.21
C ASN A 113 0.75 25.64 15.16
N VAL A 114 0.43 24.39 15.49
CA VAL A 114 0.56 23.26 14.57
C VAL A 114 -0.64 23.22 13.64
N HIS A 115 -0.36 23.12 12.34
CA HIS A 115 -1.32 23.01 11.28
C HIS A 115 -1.05 21.74 10.47
N ILE A 116 -2.11 21.21 9.87
CA ILE A 116 -2.04 20.14 8.89
C ILE A 116 -2.77 20.56 7.62
N ASN A 117 -2.24 20.15 6.48
CA ASN A 117 -2.90 20.25 5.18
C ASN A 117 -2.86 18.87 4.52
N VAL A 118 -3.97 18.40 3.97
CA VAL A 118 -4.05 17.08 3.33
C VAL A 118 -4.56 17.24 1.90
N LEU A 119 -3.83 16.65 0.94
CA LEU A 119 -4.11 16.77 -0.48
C LEU A 119 -4.19 15.38 -1.11
N ALA A 120 -5.24 15.12 -1.89
CA ALA A 120 -5.28 13.92 -2.74
C ALA A 120 -4.11 13.92 -3.72
N ALA A 121 -3.49 12.76 -3.93
CA ALA A 121 -2.32 12.61 -4.79
C ALA A 121 -2.57 13.14 -6.21
N ASP A 122 -3.72 12.81 -6.81
CA ASP A 122 -4.10 13.24 -8.16
C ASP A 122 -4.74 14.65 -8.22
N ASP A 123 -4.63 15.45 -7.16
CA ASP A 123 -5.19 16.79 -7.06
C ASP A 123 -6.72 16.86 -7.20
N CYS A 124 -7.44 15.79 -6.83
CA CYS A 124 -8.88 15.66 -7.09
C CYS A 124 -9.25 15.86 -8.56
N ASN A 125 -8.32 15.52 -9.46
CA ASN A 125 -8.53 15.60 -10.89
C ASN A 125 -8.66 14.20 -11.51
N PRO A 126 -9.89 13.74 -11.81
CA PRO A 126 -10.11 12.43 -12.41
C PRO A 126 -9.47 12.29 -13.80
N GLU A 127 -9.08 13.37 -14.48
CA GLU A 127 -8.33 13.28 -15.75
C GLU A 127 -6.86 12.88 -15.57
N ILE A 128 -6.24 13.21 -14.43
CA ILE A 128 -4.88 12.78 -14.10
C ILE A 128 -4.90 11.30 -13.79
N CYS A 129 -5.85 10.86 -12.97
CA CYS A 129 -6.08 9.44 -12.74
C CYS A 129 -6.51 8.72 -14.04
N GLY A 130 -7.35 9.33 -14.87
CA GLY A 130 -7.80 8.74 -16.14
C GLY A 130 -6.68 8.49 -17.15
N LYS A 131 -5.76 9.45 -17.32
CA LYS A 131 -4.61 9.31 -18.23
C LYS A 131 -3.55 8.35 -17.69
N LEU A 132 -3.29 8.37 -16.38
CA LEU A 132 -2.22 7.57 -15.76
C LEU A 132 -2.70 6.24 -15.21
N MET A 133 -4.00 5.99 -15.02
CA MET A 133 -4.65 4.78 -14.47
C MET A 133 -5.79 4.24 -15.37
N GLY A 134 -5.96 4.75 -16.59
CA GLY A 134 -6.92 4.19 -17.55
C GLY A 134 -8.40 4.30 -17.13
N CYS A 135 -8.70 5.14 -16.13
CA CYS A 135 -10.09 5.45 -15.75
C CYS A 135 -10.73 6.29 -16.86
N ASN A 136 -11.79 5.76 -17.47
CA ASN A 136 -12.51 6.50 -18.50
C ASN A 136 -13.31 7.65 -17.87
N VAL A 137 -13.51 8.69 -18.67
CA VAL A 137 -13.99 10.06 -18.39
C VAL A 137 -15.43 10.15 -17.82
N LEU A 138 -15.99 9.07 -17.27
CA LEU A 138 -17.39 9.01 -16.79
C LEU A 138 -17.59 9.45 -15.33
N GLU A 139 -16.52 9.74 -14.59
CA GLU A 139 -16.60 10.27 -13.22
C GLU A 139 -16.30 11.78 -13.13
N LYS A 140 -16.66 12.55 -14.17
CA LYS A 140 -16.55 14.01 -14.16
C LYS A 140 -17.28 14.70 -13.00
N ASN A 141 -18.19 14.00 -12.33
CA ASN A 141 -19.00 14.55 -11.24
C ASN A 141 -18.58 14.08 -9.83
N TYR A 142 -17.54 13.24 -9.68
CA TYR A 142 -17.21 12.58 -8.41
C TYR A 142 -15.71 12.63 -8.04
N GLY A 143 -15.13 13.83 -7.89
CA GLY A 143 -13.85 14.00 -7.17
C GLY A 143 -12.67 13.10 -7.59
N THR A 144 -11.73 12.86 -6.66
CA THR A 144 -10.59 11.93 -6.84
C THR A 144 -11.06 10.46 -6.80
N THR A 145 -10.45 9.61 -7.63
CA THR A 145 -10.56 8.14 -7.52
C THR A 145 -9.38 7.51 -6.79
N GLN A 146 -8.41 8.34 -6.40
CA GLN A 146 -7.24 7.92 -5.64
C GLN A 146 -7.54 8.04 -4.14
N ILE A 147 -7.16 6.99 -3.42
CA ILE A 147 -7.23 6.97 -1.96
C ILE A 147 -5.96 7.55 -1.33
N ASP A 148 -4.90 7.75 -2.12
CA ASP A 148 -3.59 8.17 -1.63
C ASP A 148 -3.54 9.69 -1.41
N THR A 149 -2.93 10.12 -0.30
CA THR A 149 -2.88 11.53 0.09
C THR A 149 -1.50 11.95 0.55
N LEU A 150 -1.11 13.16 0.15
CA LEU A 150 0.02 13.87 0.73
C LEU A 150 -0.46 14.65 1.96
N SER A 151 0.36 14.71 3.00
CA SER A 151 0.12 15.58 4.15
C SER A 151 1.29 16.53 4.41
N ILE A 152 0.96 17.74 4.86
CA ILE A 152 1.92 18.77 5.22
C ILE A 152 1.61 19.20 6.64
N ILE A 153 2.60 19.11 7.52
CA ILE A 153 2.49 19.54 8.91
C ILE A 153 3.46 20.70 9.11
N ASP A 154 2.95 21.84 9.58
CA ASP A 154 3.74 23.05 9.75
C ASP A 154 3.40 23.80 11.05
N ASN A 155 4.36 24.51 11.62
CA ASN A 155 4.17 25.39 12.79
C ASN A 155 4.39 26.88 12.45
N GLY A 156 4.39 27.22 11.15
CA GLY A 156 4.76 28.52 10.61
C GLY A 156 6.27 28.76 10.45
N ASN A 157 7.13 27.97 11.09
CA ASN A 157 8.59 28.09 11.01
C ASN A 157 9.24 26.88 10.32
N GLU A 158 8.78 25.68 10.66
CA GLU A 158 9.25 24.40 10.13
C GLU A 158 8.12 23.71 9.37
N VAL A 159 8.48 23.07 8.25
CA VAL A 159 7.52 22.37 7.37
C VAL A 159 7.97 20.93 7.15
N ILE A 160 7.09 19.99 7.48
CA ILE A 160 7.23 18.56 7.16
C ILE A 160 6.28 18.24 6.01
N VAL A 161 6.81 17.66 4.94
CA VAL A 161 5.99 17.12 3.83
C VAL A 161 6.07 15.60 3.88
N ASN A 162 4.91 14.95 3.86
CA ASN A 162 4.76 13.50 3.80
C ASN A 162 4.14 13.11 2.45
N THR A 163 4.89 12.31 1.68
CA THR A 163 4.49 11.80 0.36
C THR A 163 4.24 10.29 0.36
N ASN A 164 3.91 9.72 1.51
CA ASN A 164 3.61 8.30 1.67
C ASN A 164 2.62 7.83 0.59
N ASP A 165 2.96 6.70 -0.05
CA ASP A 165 2.19 6.05 -1.10
C ASP A 165 1.61 6.96 -2.19
N CYS A 166 2.28 8.08 -2.46
CA CYS A 166 1.98 8.97 -3.58
C CYS A 166 3.01 8.72 -4.70
N PRO A 167 2.66 8.02 -5.79
CA PRO A 167 3.58 7.87 -6.91
C PRO A 167 3.83 9.24 -7.56
N PHE A 168 5.10 9.63 -7.73
CA PHE A 168 5.47 10.94 -8.27
C PHE A 168 4.74 11.31 -9.57
N PRO A 169 4.61 10.41 -10.59
CA PRO A 169 3.90 10.77 -11.82
C PRO A 169 2.43 11.16 -11.62
N ILE A 170 1.77 10.58 -10.60
CA ILE A 170 0.38 10.92 -10.26
C ILE A 170 0.35 12.21 -9.45
N ALA A 171 1.26 12.32 -8.47
CA ALA A 171 1.32 13.41 -7.52
C ALA A 171 2.12 14.64 -7.98
N GLU A 172 2.66 14.66 -9.20
CA GLU A 172 3.53 15.74 -9.68
C GLU A 172 2.85 17.10 -9.59
N LYS A 173 1.61 17.21 -10.08
CA LYS A 173 0.83 18.46 -10.02
C LYS A 173 0.57 18.90 -8.59
N THR A 174 0.17 17.98 -7.71
CA THR A 174 -0.08 18.24 -6.29
C THR A 174 1.20 18.68 -5.59
N SER A 175 2.31 18.02 -5.88
CA SER A 175 3.63 18.32 -5.33
C SER A 175 4.14 19.69 -5.78
N LEU A 176 3.89 20.08 -7.03
CA LEU A 176 4.18 21.43 -7.53
C LEU A 176 3.37 22.50 -6.80
N LYS A 177 2.10 22.24 -6.46
CA LYS A 177 1.31 23.15 -5.62
C LYS A 177 1.90 23.28 -4.22
N VAL A 178 2.28 22.17 -3.59
CA VAL A 178 2.95 22.18 -2.28
C VAL A 178 4.22 23.01 -2.32
N LYS A 179 5.05 22.84 -3.35
CA LYS A 179 6.26 23.63 -3.56
C LYS A 179 5.99 25.14 -3.76
N GLN A 180 4.86 25.50 -4.36
CA GLN A 180 4.44 26.90 -4.50
C GLN A 180 3.94 27.50 -3.18
N MET A 181 3.29 26.68 -2.35
CA MET A 181 2.78 27.09 -1.03
C MET A 181 3.89 27.23 0.02
N TYR A 182 4.89 26.36 -0.04
CA TYR A 182 6.00 26.31 0.91
C TYR A 182 7.32 26.48 0.17
N THR A 183 7.91 27.67 0.29
CA THR A 183 9.20 28.00 -0.33
C THR A 183 10.38 27.27 0.31
N LYS A 184 10.19 26.76 1.53
CA LYS A 184 11.16 26.00 2.31
C LYS A 184 10.47 24.76 2.88
N ILE A 185 11.11 23.60 2.72
CA ILE A 185 10.70 22.34 3.34
C ILE A 185 11.85 21.88 4.23
N ASP A 186 11.58 21.69 5.51
CA ASP A 186 12.61 21.33 6.49
C ASP A 186 12.83 19.83 6.59
N PHE A 187 11.77 19.05 6.36
CA PHE A 187 11.82 17.61 6.38
C PHE A 187 10.86 16.99 5.36
N LEU A 188 11.35 16.03 4.58
CA LEU A 188 10.55 15.26 3.64
C LEU A 188 10.51 13.79 4.08
N LEU A 189 9.32 13.28 4.34
CA LEU A 189 9.04 11.86 4.50
C LEU A 189 8.65 11.29 3.12
N VAL A 190 9.46 10.37 2.58
CA VAL A 190 9.31 9.89 1.20
C VAL A 190 9.40 8.37 1.09
N GLY A 191 8.46 7.77 0.35
CA GLY A 191 8.45 6.34 0.06
C GLY A 191 9.67 5.89 -0.75
N TYR A 192 10.28 4.77 -0.37
CA TYR A 192 11.42 4.16 -1.09
C TYR A 192 11.13 2.72 -1.59
N VAL A 193 9.95 2.20 -1.27
CA VAL A 193 9.41 0.89 -1.64
C VAL A 193 8.18 1.05 -2.54
N LYS A 194 7.93 0.07 -3.42
CA LYS A 194 6.72 0.00 -4.26
C LYS A 194 6.09 -1.39 -4.16
N ALA A 195 5.37 -1.63 -3.08
CA ALA A 195 4.71 -2.90 -2.85
C ALA A 195 3.87 -3.34 -4.07
N SER A 196 4.16 -4.54 -4.56
CA SER A 196 3.44 -5.19 -5.65
C SER A 196 3.75 -6.68 -5.65
N SER A 197 2.87 -7.50 -6.22
CA SER A 197 3.09 -8.94 -6.41
C SER A 197 4.12 -9.30 -7.49
N TYR A 198 4.43 -8.35 -8.38
CA TYR A 198 5.41 -8.53 -9.45
C TYR A 198 6.82 -8.13 -8.99
N PRO A 199 7.86 -8.93 -9.28
CA PRO A 199 7.84 -10.18 -10.07
C PRO A 199 7.68 -11.46 -9.23
N GLN A 200 7.75 -11.38 -7.91
CA GLN A 200 7.89 -12.54 -7.03
C GLN A 200 6.78 -13.58 -7.19
N CYS A 201 5.54 -13.13 -7.40
CA CYS A 201 4.38 -14.00 -7.55
C CYS A 201 4.11 -14.47 -8.98
N PHE A 202 4.89 -14.02 -9.97
CA PHE A 202 4.69 -14.39 -11.36
C PHE A 202 5.48 -15.65 -11.72
N ASP A 203 4.94 -16.51 -12.57
CA ASP A 203 5.59 -17.71 -13.10
C ASP A 203 6.61 -17.29 -14.18
N LEU A 204 7.76 -16.83 -13.71
CA LEU A 204 8.92 -16.41 -14.50
C LEU A 204 10.13 -17.23 -14.10
N ASP A 205 11.10 -17.34 -15.01
CA ASP A 205 12.39 -17.95 -14.69
C ASP A 205 13.10 -17.21 -13.56
N LYS A 206 13.88 -17.93 -12.75
CA LYS A 206 14.54 -17.35 -11.56
C LYS A 206 15.43 -16.14 -11.89
N SER A 207 16.13 -16.19 -13.02
CA SER A 207 16.97 -15.09 -13.50
C SER A 207 16.13 -13.89 -13.93
N GLU A 208 15.02 -14.13 -14.63
CA GLU A 208 14.07 -13.09 -15.03
C GLU A 208 13.43 -12.42 -13.82
N LYS A 209 12.97 -13.19 -12.82
CA LYS A 209 12.46 -12.63 -11.55
C LYS A 209 13.47 -11.71 -10.88
N MET A 210 14.74 -12.12 -10.83
CA MET A 210 15.78 -11.33 -10.20
C MET A 210 16.05 -10.02 -10.96
N ASN A 211 16.12 -10.10 -12.30
CA ASN A 211 16.31 -8.91 -13.13
C ASN A 211 15.15 -7.92 -13.00
N GLU A 212 13.91 -8.41 -13.04
CA GLU A 212 12.72 -7.58 -12.88
C GLU A 212 12.62 -6.97 -11.48
N ALA A 213 13.08 -7.70 -10.45
CA ALA A 213 13.15 -7.21 -9.07
C ALA A 213 14.13 -6.03 -8.96
N ILE A 214 15.32 -6.14 -9.58
CA ILE A 214 16.31 -5.05 -9.63
C ILE A 214 15.74 -3.83 -10.36
N ILE A 215 15.12 -4.03 -11.53
CA ILE A 215 14.50 -2.95 -12.32
C ILE A 215 13.42 -2.23 -11.51
N LYS A 216 12.59 -3.00 -10.77
CA LYS A 216 11.55 -2.44 -9.90
C LYS A 216 12.14 -1.58 -8.79
N GLN A 217 13.15 -2.09 -8.09
CA GLN A 217 13.86 -1.40 -7.01
C GLN A 217 14.46 -0.08 -7.51
N GLU A 218 15.21 -0.10 -8.62
CA GLU A 218 15.82 1.11 -9.20
C GLU A 218 14.77 2.15 -9.59
N LYS A 219 13.68 1.74 -10.27
CA LYS A 219 12.59 2.64 -10.65
C LYS A 219 11.96 3.34 -9.44
N LYS A 220 11.79 2.62 -8.32
CA LYS A 220 11.23 3.24 -7.12
C LYS A 220 12.20 4.24 -6.50
N LEU A 221 13.49 3.91 -6.38
CA LEU A 221 14.50 4.84 -5.85
C LEU A 221 14.65 6.08 -6.74
N GLN A 222 14.54 5.95 -8.06
CA GLN A 222 14.47 7.08 -8.97
C GLN A 222 13.26 7.99 -8.71
N THR A 223 12.11 7.40 -8.38
CA THR A 223 10.91 8.17 -7.99
C THR A 223 11.13 8.93 -6.67
N THR A 224 11.86 8.33 -5.72
CA THR A 224 12.29 9.02 -4.49
C THR A 224 13.20 10.21 -4.81
N LEU A 225 14.16 10.07 -5.72
CA LEU A 225 15.02 11.18 -6.17
C LEU A 225 14.21 12.32 -6.80
N GLN A 226 13.16 12.02 -7.57
CA GLN A 226 12.30 13.05 -8.16
C GLN A 226 11.65 13.94 -7.10
N TYR A 227 11.18 13.35 -5.99
CA TYR A 227 10.64 14.11 -4.87
C TYR A 227 11.68 14.99 -4.18
N VAL A 228 12.85 14.43 -3.87
CA VAL A 228 13.93 15.18 -3.21
C VAL A 228 14.40 16.34 -4.10
N ASN A 229 14.58 16.10 -5.40
CA ASN A 229 14.97 17.12 -6.37
C ASN A 229 13.91 18.20 -6.57
N LEU A 230 12.63 17.81 -6.53
CA LEU A 230 11.52 18.75 -6.61
C LEU A 230 11.49 19.66 -5.39
N PHE A 231 11.47 19.09 -4.18
CA PHE A 231 11.25 19.85 -2.96
C PHE A 231 12.50 20.50 -2.40
N LYS A 232 13.70 19.98 -2.71
CA LYS A 232 14.99 20.39 -2.14
C LYS A 232 14.90 20.58 -0.62
N PRO A 233 14.44 19.58 0.14
CA PRO A 233 14.21 19.74 1.56
C PRO A 233 15.54 19.83 2.30
N ARG A 234 15.57 20.44 3.49
CA ARG A 234 16.80 20.48 4.32
C ARG A 234 17.24 19.06 4.73
N HIS A 235 16.27 18.23 5.11
CA HIS A 235 16.47 16.82 5.42
C HIS A 235 15.38 15.99 4.75
N PHE A 236 15.65 14.71 4.49
CA PHE A 236 14.64 13.76 4.06
C PHE A 236 14.88 12.39 4.69
N MET A 237 13.82 11.62 4.86
CA MET A 237 13.88 10.25 5.37
C MET A 237 13.17 9.33 4.39
N PRO A 238 13.89 8.37 3.76
CA PRO A 238 13.24 7.23 3.17
C PRO A 238 12.48 6.48 4.27
N PHE A 239 11.15 6.47 4.17
CA PHE A 239 10.27 5.79 5.12
C PHE A 239 9.14 5.11 4.34
N ALA A 240 8.30 4.33 5.03
CA ALA A 240 7.20 3.56 4.44
C ALA A 240 7.64 2.39 3.53
N GLY A 241 6.95 1.25 3.72
CA GLY A 241 7.14 0.02 2.95
C GLY A 241 8.13 -0.98 3.55
N ARG A 242 8.48 -0.84 4.83
CA ARG A 242 9.27 -1.85 5.55
C ARG A 242 8.35 -3.00 5.98
N TYR A 243 8.35 -4.07 5.20
CA TYR A 243 7.67 -5.33 5.54
C TYR A 243 8.56 -6.51 5.16
N THR A 244 8.28 -7.68 5.73
CA THR A 244 8.89 -8.96 5.33
C THR A 244 7.78 -9.98 5.14
N LEU A 245 7.82 -10.74 4.04
CA LEU A 245 6.81 -11.77 3.80
C LEU A 245 6.97 -12.92 4.80
N THR A 246 5.84 -13.42 5.28
CA THR A 246 5.77 -14.48 6.29
C THR A 246 5.08 -15.74 5.75
N GLY A 247 4.85 -16.72 6.63
CA GLY A 247 4.14 -17.96 6.37
C GLY A 247 4.68 -18.73 5.17
N LYS A 248 3.78 -19.30 4.38
CA LYS A 248 4.16 -20.10 3.20
C LYS A 248 4.84 -19.29 2.07
N ASN A 249 4.83 -17.95 2.14
CA ASN A 249 5.42 -17.08 1.12
C ASN A 249 6.79 -16.52 1.50
N VAL A 250 7.41 -16.95 2.60
CA VAL A 250 8.76 -16.47 3.01
C VAL A 250 9.80 -16.59 1.90
N ASP A 251 9.72 -17.61 1.05
CA ASP A 251 10.64 -17.84 -0.06
C ASP A 251 10.56 -16.76 -1.16
N LEU A 252 9.47 -16.01 -1.21
CA LEU A 252 9.28 -14.91 -2.16
C LEU A 252 10.06 -13.66 -1.77
N ASN A 253 10.53 -13.53 -0.52
CA ASN A 253 11.25 -12.36 -0.03
C ASN A 253 12.44 -11.97 -0.92
N LYS A 254 13.17 -12.95 -1.46
CA LYS A 254 14.34 -12.75 -2.33
C LYS A 254 14.02 -12.19 -3.72
N TYR A 255 12.75 -12.16 -4.12
CA TYR A 255 12.31 -11.71 -5.45
C TYR A 255 11.40 -10.48 -5.41
N ARG A 256 11.17 -9.86 -4.23
CA ARG A 256 10.20 -8.76 -4.08
C ARG A 256 10.58 -7.52 -4.90
N GLY A 257 11.88 -7.28 -5.07
CA GLY A 257 12.38 -6.05 -5.71
C GLY A 257 12.11 -4.81 -4.87
N GLU A 258 12.08 -4.96 -3.55
CA GLU A 258 12.06 -3.85 -2.60
C GLU A 258 13.44 -3.77 -1.94
N PRO A 259 14.08 -2.58 -1.92
CA PRO A 259 15.34 -2.41 -1.21
C PRO A 259 15.13 -2.53 0.30
N GLU A 260 16.11 -3.08 1.02
CA GLU A 260 16.19 -2.82 2.46
C GLU A 260 16.57 -1.33 2.70
N LEU A 261 16.30 -0.82 3.89
CA LEU A 261 16.48 0.61 4.20
C LEU A 261 17.94 1.07 4.03
N GLU A 262 18.88 0.21 4.40
CA GLU A 262 20.33 0.40 4.30
C GLU A 262 20.76 0.56 2.84
N GLN A 263 20.24 -0.32 1.97
CA GLN A 263 20.54 -0.30 0.54
C GLN A 263 19.94 0.96 -0.11
N ALA A 264 18.72 1.34 0.30
CA ALA A 264 18.11 2.59 -0.14
C ALA A 264 18.92 3.81 0.33
N TYR A 265 19.38 3.81 1.59
CA TYR A 265 20.22 4.88 2.14
C TYR A 265 21.51 5.04 1.34
N GLU A 266 22.27 3.97 1.11
CA GLU A 266 23.50 3.97 0.31
C GLU A 266 23.28 4.53 -1.10
N TYR A 267 22.18 4.12 -1.75
CA TYR A 267 21.82 4.62 -3.05
C TYR A 267 21.51 6.13 -3.02
N LEU A 268 20.72 6.58 -2.04
CA LEU A 268 20.24 7.96 -1.97
C LEU A 268 21.38 8.93 -1.64
N VAL A 269 22.26 8.61 -0.68
CA VAL A 269 23.41 9.48 -0.34
C VAL A 269 24.45 9.55 -1.45
N LYS A 270 24.55 8.51 -2.30
CA LYS A 270 25.39 8.55 -3.51
C LYS A 270 24.86 9.53 -4.56
N ASN A 271 23.54 9.71 -4.64
CA ASN A 271 22.89 10.51 -5.67
C ASN A 271 22.46 11.91 -5.20
N ILE A 272 22.40 12.14 -3.89
CA ILE A 272 22.00 13.40 -3.27
C ILE A 272 23.13 13.87 -2.35
N PRO A 273 23.86 14.94 -2.70
CA PRO A 273 24.90 15.49 -1.85
C PRO A 273 24.33 15.95 -0.49
N GLU A 274 25.02 15.62 0.60
CA GLU A 274 24.57 15.93 1.96
C GLU A 274 24.37 17.44 2.21
N ASN A 275 25.15 18.28 1.53
CA ASN A 275 25.03 19.74 1.60
C ASN A 275 23.80 20.29 0.86
N GLU A 276 23.18 19.51 -0.03
CA GLU A 276 21.93 19.88 -0.72
C GLU A 276 20.72 19.41 0.07
N SER A 277 20.74 18.15 0.52
CA SER A 277 19.68 17.57 1.33
C SER A 277 20.22 16.38 2.10
N LYS A 278 20.10 16.42 3.44
CA LYS A 278 20.63 15.34 4.28
C LYS A 278 19.64 14.18 4.40
N CYS A 279 20.07 12.99 3.98
CA CYS A 279 19.34 11.74 4.18
C CYS A 279 19.40 11.35 5.67
N VAL A 280 18.25 11.04 6.26
CA VAL A 280 18.10 10.62 7.66
C VAL A 280 17.54 9.21 7.69
N VAL A 281 18.12 8.34 8.52
CA VAL A 281 17.62 6.99 8.83
C VAL A 281 17.57 6.83 10.34
N LEU A 282 16.54 6.17 10.86
CA LEU A 282 16.26 6.07 12.28
C LEU A 282 15.94 4.62 12.68
N ASN A 283 16.34 4.22 13.89
CA ASN A 283 15.86 2.98 14.51
C ASN A 283 14.43 3.18 15.02
N HIS A 284 13.76 2.08 15.40
CA HIS A 284 12.48 2.16 16.10
C HIS A 284 12.63 3.00 17.38
N GLU A 285 11.62 3.84 17.67
CA GLU A 285 11.55 4.78 18.80
C GLU A 285 12.67 5.85 18.84
N CYS A 286 13.54 5.92 17.82
CA CYS A 286 14.54 6.98 17.70
C CYS A 286 13.96 8.20 17.00
N ASN A 287 14.44 9.38 17.38
CA ASN A 287 13.94 10.65 16.89
C ASN A 287 14.99 11.53 16.22
N PHE A 288 14.52 12.39 15.32
CA PHE A 288 15.28 13.45 14.69
C PHE A 288 14.65 14.81 15.04
N ASP A 289 15.44 15.69 15.64
CA ASP A 289 15.05 17.07 15.94
C ASP A 289 15.42 17.97 14.76
N ILE A 290 14.40 18.52 14.10
CA ILE A 290 14.55 19.28 12.84
C ILE A 290 15.31 20.60 13.08
N SER A 291 15.07 21.24 14.23
CA SER A 291 15.66 22.53 14.57
C SER A 291 17.17 22.40 14.76
N THR A 292 17.61 21.38 15.49
CA THR A 292 19.02 21.12 15.81
C THR A 292 19.73 20.26 14.76
N GLY A 293 18.99 19.54 13.91
CA GLY A 293 19.54 18.61 12.92
C GLY A 293 20.18 17.35 13.53
N LYS A 294 19.75 16.97 14.75
CA LYS A 294 20.35 15.87 15.52
C LYS A 294 19.37 14.70 15.66
N GLN A 295 19.92 13.50 15.49
CA GLN A 295 19.24 12.25 15.82
C GLN A 295 19.55 11.84 17.27
N SER A 296 18.60 11.16 17.92
CA SER A 296 18.74 10.68 19.30
C SER A 296 19.75 9.55 19.46
N GLN A 297 19.93 8.75 18.40
CA GLN A 297 20.85 7.62 18.36
C GLN A 297 21.36 7.43 16.93
N GLU A 298 22.55 6.84 16.79
CA GLU A 298 23.03 6.33 15.50
C GLU A 298 22.16 5.18 14.99
N PHE A 299 21.93 5.18 13.68
CA PHE A 299 21.19 4.12 13.01
C PHE A 299 22.00 2.81 13.02
N ILE A 300 21.31 1.71 13.31
CA ILE A 300 21.88 0.36 13.33
C ILE A 300 21.29 -0.38 12.13
N PRO A 301 22.10 -0.65 11.10
CA PRO A 301 21.72 -1.50 9.97
C PRO A 301 21.18 -2.86 10.41
N VAL A 302 20.18 -3.36 9.69
CA VAL A 302 19.73 -4.74 9.82
C VAL A 302 20.86 -5.72 9.55
N ASP A 303 21.09 -6.64 10.48
CA ASP A 303 21.86 -7.84 10.22
C ASP A 303 21.02 -8.81 9.35
N PHE A 304 21.51 -9.08 8.14
CA PHE A 304 20.83 -9.93 7.16
C PHE A 304 20.81 -11.40 7.56
N ASP A 305 21.82 -11.89 8.26
CA ASP A 305 21.89 -13.26 8.74
C ASP A 305 20.92 -13.45 9.91
N GLU A 306 20.85 -12.49 10.84
CA GLU A 306 19.83 -12.47 11.90
C GLU A 306 18.41 -12.41 11.32
N LYS A 307 18.18 -11.56 10.32
CA LYS A 307 16.88 -11.48 9.62
C LYS A 307 16.52 -12.80 8.96
N SER A 308 17.46 -13.42 8.23
CA SER A 308 17.26 -14.70 7.57
C SER A 308 16.93 -15.83 8.58
N ASN A 309 17.63 -15.85 9.71
CA ASN A 309 17.38 -16.77 10.81
C ASN A 309 15.99 -16.52 11.43
N PHE A 310 15.60 -15.27 11.64
CA PHE A 310 14.28 -14.91 12.15
C PHE A 310 13.16 -15.34 11.17
N VAL A 311 13.34 -15.06 9.87
CA VAL A 311 12.39 -15.46 8.83
C VAL A 311 12.21 -16.97 8.81
N SER A 312 13.30 -17.73 8.82
CA SER A 312 13.26 -19.20 8.74
C SER A 312 12.76 -19.86 10.02
N SER A 313 12.97 -19.27 11.19
CA SER A 313 12.60 -19.87 12.49
C SER A 313 11.26 -19.40 13.06
N VAL A 314 10.83 -18.17 12.75
CA VAL A 314 9.60 -17.54 13.26
C VAL A 314 8.60 -17.32 12.13
N PHE A 315 8.91 -16.46 11.15
CA PHE A 315 7.92 -16.08 10.13
C PHE A 315 7.46 -17.25 9.25
N SER A 316 8.34 -18.19 8.92
CA SER A 316 7.99 -19.37 8.11
C SER A 316 6.90 -20.25 8.72
N LYS A 317 6.73 -20.18 10.05
CA LYS A 317 5.75 -20.97 10.81
C LYS A 317 4.42 -20.25 10.98
N GLN A 318 4.34 -18.98 10.60
CA GLN A 318 3.09 -18.23 10.69
C GLN A 318 2.06 -18.79 9.72
N ARG A 319 0.82 -18.83 10.18
CA ARG A 319 -0.33 -19.24 9.38
C ARG A 319 -1.08 -17.98 8.96
N TYR A 320 -1.67 -18.01 7.78
CA TYR A 320 -2.52 -16.92 7.33
C TYR A 320 -3.92 -17.06 7.92
N GLU A 321 -4.60 -15.93 8.11
CA GLU A 321 -5.92 -15.86 8.77
C GLU A 321 -6.96 -16.80 8.15
N TYR A 322 -6.96 -16.91 6.82
CA TYR A 322 -7.90 -17.77 6.10
C TYR A 322 -7.57 -19.27 6.21
N GLU A 323 -6.40 -19.66 6.72
CA GLU A 323 -6.01 -21.07 6.78
C GLU A 323 -6.71 -21.86 7.88
N ASP A 324 -7.39 -21.18 8.79
CA ASP A 324 -8.19 -21.80 9.84
C ASP A 324 -9.65 -22.06 9.38
N GLU A 325 -10.00 -21.59 8.19
CA GLU A 325 -11.30 -21.84 7.58
C GLU A 325 -11.41 -23.25 6.97
N PRO A 326 -12.63 -23.83 6.89
CA PRO A 326 -12.85 -25.08 6.18
C PRO A 326 -12.63 -24.88 4.67
N ILE A 327 -11.94 -25.83 4.04
CA ILE A 327 -11.71 -25.87 2.60
C ILE A 327 -13.07 -25.95 1.88
N PRO A 328 -13.41 -25.01 0.98
CA PRO A 328 -14.68 -25.03 0.26
C PRO A 328 -14.72 -26.15 -0.80
N SER A 329 -15.92 -26.62 -1.11
CA SER A 329 -16.11 -27.52 -2.25
C SER A 329 -15.99 -26.77 -3.58
N GLU A 330 -15.76 -27.50 -4.68
CA GLU A 330 -15.79 -26.92 -6.03
C GLU A 330 -17.14 -26.23 -6.33
N GLN A 331 -18.25 -26.86 -5.92
CA GLN A 331 -19.59 -26.31 -6.12
C GLN A 331 -19.79 -25.01 -5.34
N ASP A 332 -19.20 -24.88 -4.14
CA ASP A 332 -19.26 -23.65 -3.34
C ASP A 332 -18.56 -22.46 -4.00
N LEU A 333 -17.51 -22.72 -4.78
CA LEU A 333 -16.82 -21.67 -5.53
C LEU A 333 -17.57 -21.35 -6.82
N ILE A 334 -17.99 -22.38 -7.57
CA ILE A 334 -18.69 -22.21 -8.86
C ILE A 334 -20.01 -21.46 -8.69
N LYS A 335 -20.76 -21.69 -7.61
CA LYS A 335 -22.05 -21.00 -7.35
C LYS A 335 -21.91 -19.47 -7.24
N LEU A 336 -20.72 -18.95 -6.92
CA LEU A 336 -20.46 -17.52 -6.78
C LEU A 336 -20.13 -16.85 -8.13
N LEU A 337 -19.59 -17.62 -9.09
CA LEU A 337 -19.10 -17.10 -10.36
C LEU A 337 -20.12 -16.32 -11.21
N PRO A 338 -21.43 -16.69 -11.28
CA PRO A 338 -22.38 -15.93 -12.08
C PRO A 338 -22.43 -14.44 -11.70
N ILE A 339 -22.60 -14.16 -10.40
CA ILE A 339 -22.68 -12.78 -9.89
C ILE A 339 -21.31 -12.09 -9.98
N CYS A 340 -20.21 -12.82 -9.71
CA CYS A 340 -18.87 -12.27 -9.88
C CYS A 340 -18.63 -11.80 -11.32
N TYR A 341 -19.05 -12.60 -12.32
CA TYR A 341 -18.92 -12.23 -13.73
C TYR A 341 -19.80 -11.04 -14.09
N GLU A 342 -21.04 -10.97 -13.59
CA GLU A 342 -21.92 -9.81 -13.81
C GLU A 342 -21.28 -8.50 -13.31
N ASN A 343 -20.67 -8.51 -12.13
CA ASN A 343 -19.99 -7.33 -11.56
C ASN A 343 -18.72 -6.95 -12.33
N PHE A 344 -17.92 -7.94 -12.73
CA PHE A 344 -16.78 -7.73 -13.61
C PHE A 344 -17.21 -7.13 -14.96
N GLU A 345 -18.24 -7.69 -15.59
CA GLU A 345 -18.72 -7.29 -16.91
C GLU A 345 -19.35 -5.88 -16.87
N LYS A 346 -20.08 -5.56 -15.79
CA LYS A 346 -20.58 -4.20 -15.53
C LYS A 346 -19.44 -3.18 -15.49
N THR A 347 -18.37 -3.50 -14.77
CA THR A 347 -17.17 -2.65 -14.64
C THR A 347 -16.43 -2.53 -15.98
N ARG A 348 -16.29 -3.63 -16.71
CA ARG A 348 -15.66 -3.63 -18.03
C ARG A 348 -16.39 -2.72 -19.02
N LYS A 349 -17.73 -2.80 -19.06
CA LYS A 349 -18.56 -1.94 -19.90
C LYS A 349 -18.48 -0.48 -19.50
N SER A 350 -18.42 -0.15 -18.20
CA SER A 350 -18.34 1.25 -17.75
C SER A 350 -17.06 1.94 -18.23
N ILE A 351 -15.96 1.21 -18.42
CA ILE A 351 -14.71 1.75 -18.97
C ILE A 351 -14.51 1.49 -20.46
N ASN A 352 -15.51 0.96 -21.18
CA ASN A 352 -15.42 0.61 -22.61
C ASN A 352 -14.16 -0.22 -22.97
N TRP A 353 -13.74 -1.12 -22.07
CA TRP A 353 -12.55 -1.95 -22.27
C TRP A 353 -12.89 -3.29 -22.91
N ILE A 354 -12.14 -3.70 -23.93
CA ILE A 354 -12.26 -5.00 -24.60
C ILE A 354 -10.84 -5.56 -24.75
N SER A 355 -10.68 -6.86 -24.50
CA SER A 355 -9.43 -7.58 -24.76
C SER A 355 -9.70 -9.02 -25.17
N GLU A 356 -8.79 -9.56 -25.98
CA GLU A 356 -8.77 -10.99 -26.35
C GLU A 356 -8.16 -11.85 -25.23
N THR A 357 -7.48 -11.23 -24.26
CA THR A 357 -6.90 -11.92 -23.10
C THR A 357 -7.98 -12.63 -22.29
N LYS A 358 -7.76 -13.92 -22.03
CA LYS A 358 -8.60 -14.70 -21.12
C LYS A 358 -8.06 -14.64 -19.70
N ILE A 359 -8.93 -14.54 -18.70
CA ILE A 359 -8.53 -14.75 -17.31
C ILE A 359 -8.83 -16.20 -16.96
N ILE A 360 -7.84 -16.91 -16.43
CA ILE A 360 -7.94 -18.32 -16.05
C ILE A 360 -7.81 -18.40 -14.55
N LEU A 361 -8.91 -18.64 -13.85
CA LEU A 361 -8.93 -18.80 -12.40
C LEU A 361 -8.95 -20.29 -12.06
N LYS A 362 -7.90 -20.78 -11.37
CA LYS A 362 -7.85 -22.16 -10.90
C LYS A 362 -8.85 -22.37 -9.75
N ILE A 363 -9.76 -23.34 -9.90
CA ILE A 363 -10.72 -23.75 -8.85
C ILE A 363 -10.20 -25.00 -8.12
N ASN A 364 -9.69 -25.97 -8.88
CA ASN A 364 -8.92 -27.10 -8.36
C ASN A 364 -7.95 -27.61 -9.45
N ASP A 365 -7.30 -28.76 -9.25
CA ASP A 365 -6.32 -29.29 -10.19
C ASP A 365 -6.92 -29.71 -11.55
N ASN A 366 -8.22 -29.97 -11.60
CA ASN A 366 -8.93 -30.45 -12.79
C ASN A 366 -9.91 -29.43 -13.38
N SER A 367 -10.22 -28.34 -12.66
CA SER A 367 -11.30 -27.41 -12.97
C SER A 367 -10.83 -25.95 -12.89
N PHE A 368 -11.09 -25.21 -13.96
CA PHE A 368 -10.67 -23.82 -14.15
C PHE A 368 -11.85 -22.99 -14.65
N ALA A 369 -12.05 -21.80 -14.10
CA ALA A 369 -12.97 -20.82 -14.65
C ALA A 369 -12.24 -19.95 -15.69
N ILE A 370 -12.77 -19.89 -16.89
CA ILE A 370 -12.26 -19.05 -17.99
C ILE A 370 -13.19 -17.87 -18.15
N ILE A 371 -12.69 -16.67 -17.89
CA ILE A 371 -13.44 -15.43 -17.97
C ILE A 371 -13.02 -14.72 -19.25
N SER A 372 -14.01 -14.37 -20.08
CA SER A 372 -13.78 -13.57 -21.27
C SER A 372 -13.71 -12.06 -20.95
N CYS A 373 -12.75 -11.37 -21.57
CA CYS A 373 -12.61 -9.91 -21.46
C CYS A 373 -13.28 -9.15 -22.62
N ASN A 374 -14.17 -9.82 -23.36
CA ASN A 374 -14.88 -9.26 -24.52
C ASN A 374 -16.41 -9.42 -24.44
N GLY A 375 -16.94 -9.91 -23.31
CA GLY A 375 -18.38 -10.04 -23.07
C GLY A 375 -19.00 -11.37 -23.49
N ASN A 376 -18.18 -12.36 -23.86
CA ASN A 376 -18.62 -13.71 -24.23
C ASN A 376 -18.89 -14.64 -23.03
N GLY A 377 -19.11 -14.09 -21.83
CA GLY A 377 -19.39 -14.89 -20.64
C GLY A 377 -18.15 -15.45 -19.94
N TYR A 378 -18.40 -16.47 -19.13
CA TYR A 378 -17.39 -17.34 -18.52
C TYR A 378 -17.79 -18.81 -18.74
N GLU A 379 -16.81 -19.70 -18.68
CA GLU A 379 -17.01 -21.16 -18.78
C GLU A 379 -16.13 -21.91 -17.78
N ILE A 380 -16.49 -23.16 -17.48
CA ILE A 380 -15.66 -24.07 -16.67
C ILE A 380 -14.99 -25.06 -17.61
N CYS A 381 -13.67 -25.18 -17.51
CA CYS A 381 -12.85 -26.00 -18.38
C CYS A 381 -11.87 -26.86 -17.58
N THR A 382 -11.34 -27.87 -18.28
CA THR A 382 -10.30 -28.78 -17.78
C THR A 382 -8.88 -28.27 -18.07
N ALA A 383 -7.89 -28.84 -17.39
CA ALA A 383 -6.47 -28.52 -17.60
C ALA A 383 -5.98 -28.74 -19.06
N LYS A 384 -6.59 -29.66 -19.81
CA LYS A 384 -6.23 -29.90 -21.22
C LYS A 384 -6.73 -28.78 -22.13
N GLU A 385 -7.91 -28.24 -21.81
CA GLU A 385 -8.54 -27.20 -22.62
C GLU A 385 -7.85 -25.84 -22.46
N ILE A 386 -7.21 -25.56 -21.33
CA ILE A 386 -6.48 -24.30 -21.14
C ILE A 386 -5.18 -24.22 -21.94
N GLN A 387 -4.59 -25.37 -22.32
CA GLN A 387 -3.34 -25.41 -23.09
C GLN A 387 -3.47 -24.81 -24.50
N LYS A 388 -4.71 -24.66 -25.01
CA LYS A 388 -4.97 -24.08 -26.33
C LYS A 388 -4.85 -22.55 -26.35
N PHE A 389 -4.85 -21.89 -25.19
CA PHE A 389 -4.81 -20.44 -25.12
C PHE A 389 -3.37 -19.92 -25.18
N ASN A 390 -3.13 -18.98 -26.09
CA ASN A 390 -1.84 -18.31 -26.27
C ASN A 390 -1.81 -16.90 -25.68
N GLN A 391 -2.95 -16.38 -25.21
CA GLN A 391 -3.09 -15.06 -24.60
C GLN A 391 -3.98 -15.12 -23.35
N PHE A 392 -3.38 -15.15 -22.16
CA PHE A 392 -4.10 -15.28 -20.90
C PHE A 392 -3.36 -14.72 -19.68
N LEU A 393 -4.13 -14.44 -18.63
CA LEU A 393 -3.67 -14.27 -17.26
C LEU A 393 -4.26 -15.38 -16.39
N MET A 394 -3.43 -16.30 -15.93
CA MET A 394 -3.82 -17.36 -15.01
C MET A 394 -3.52 -16.95 -13.57
N MET A 395 -4.45 -17.24 -12.67
CA MET A 395 -4.35 -16.95 -11.24
C MET A 395 -4.56 -18.23 -10.43
N THR A 396 -3.72 -18.42 -9.41
CA THR A 396 -3.81 -19.53 -8.45
C THR A 396 -3.57 -19.01 -7.05
N LEU A 397 -4.38 -19.45 -6.10
CA LEU A 397 -4.35 -19.05 -4.71
C LEU A 397 -5.01 -20.15 -3.85
N ASP A 398 -4.95 -20.00 -2.54
CA ASP A 398 -5.61 -20.91 -1.60
C ASP A 398 -7.14 -20.84 -1.75
N ASN A 399 -7.81 -21.99 -1.82
CA ASN A 399 -9.27 -22.04 -2.03
C ASN A 399 -10.06 -21.40 -0.87
N ARG A 400 -9.52 -21.38 0.35
CA ARG A 400 -10.16 -20.71 1.49
C ARG A 400 -10.17 -19.19 1.28
N LEU A 401 -9.04 -18.63 0.86
CA LEU A 401 -8.94 -17.22 0.48
C LEU A 401 -9.77 -16.91 -0.77
N LEU A 402 -9.75 -17.80 -1.77
CA LEU A 402 -10.57 -17.64 -2.98
C LEU A 402 -12.06 -17.52 -2.62
N ARG A 403 -12.57 -18.37 -1.71
CA ARG A 403 -13.95 -18.21 -1.21
C ARG A 403 -14.17 -16.83 -0.64
N TRP A 404 -13.33 -16.38 0.29
CA TRP A 404 -13.46 -15.05 0.90
C TRP A 404 -13.52 -13.92 -0.13
N ILE A 405 -12.63 -13.97 -1.13
CA ILE A 405 -12.57 -12.97 -2.20
C ILE A 405 -13.83 -13.02 -3.08
N LEU A 406 -14.29 -14.22 -3.49
CA LEU A 406 -15.50 -14.36 -4.31
C LEU A 406 -16.77 -13.97 -3.53
N GLN A 407 -16.80 -14.14 -2.20
CA GLN A 407 -17.87 -13.65 -1.35
C GLN A 407 -17.89 -12.12 -1.30
N GLY A 408 -16.72 -11.48 -1.16
CA GLY A 408 -16.54 -10.06 -1.38
C GLY A 408 -15.81 -9.30 -0.27
N PRO A 409 -15.74 -7.97 -0.38
CA PRO A 409 -14.81 -7.12 0.37
C PRO A 409 -14.97 -7.13 1.91
N ARG A 410 -16.11 -7.61 2.45
CA ARG A 410 -16.24 -7.79 3.92
C ARG A 410 -15.38 -8.93 4.47
N LYS A 411 -14.89 -9.82 3.60
CA LYS A 411 -14.00 -10.93 3.95
C LYS A 411 -12.61 -10.73 3.36
N ALA A 412 -12.51 -10.54 2.05
CA ALA A 412 -11.25 -10.27 1.36
C ALA A 412 -11.50 -9.56 0.03
N HIS A 413 -10.45 -8.92 -0.50
CA HIS A 413 -10.50 -8.23 -1.79
C HIS A 413 -9.28 -8.60 -2.64
N TRP A 414 -9.45 -8.64 -3.97
CA TRP A 414 -8.40 -9.01 -4.92
C TRP A 414 -7.13 -8.17 -4.76
N SER A 415 -7.26 -6.84 -4.59
CA SER A 415 -6.09 -5.96 -4.44
C SER A 415 -5.27 -6.25 -3.17
N ILE A 416 -5.95 -6.56 -2.05
CA ILE A 416 -5.28 -6.89 -0.78
C ILE A 416 -4.58 -8.25 -0.90
N ALA A 417 -5.22 -9.24 -1.53
CA ALA A 417 -4.61 -10.53 -1.78
C ALA A 417 -3.41 -10.44 -2.75
N ASP A 418 -3.50 -9.56 -3.75
CA ASP A 418 -2.41 -9.28 -4.70
C ASP A 418 -1.20 -8.65 -3.99
N ILE A 419 -1.40 -7.51 -3.30
CA ILE A 419 -0.33 -6.81 -2.56
C ILE A 419 0.27 -7.72 -1.48
N GLY A 420 -0.57 -8.50 -0.80
CA GLY A 420 -0.19 -9.51 0.18
C GLY A 420 0.54 -10.74 -0.39
N CYS A 421 0.77 -10.80 -1.71
CA CYS A 421 1.46 -11.90 -2.38
C CYS A 421 0.78 -13.27 -2.22
N HIS A 422 -0.55 -13.31 -2.12
CA HIS A 422 -1.32 -14.55 -1.97
C HIS A 422 -1.71 -15.20 -3.30
N ILE A 423 -1.53 -14.48 -4.42
CA ILE A 423 -1.94 -14.91 -5.75
C ILE A 423 -0.70 -15.20 -6.58
N THR A 424 -0.56 -16.42 -7.07
CA THR A 424 0.43 -16.78 -8.09
C THR A 424 -0.14 -16.50 -9.47
N TYR A 425 0.63 -15.84 -10.33
CA TYR A 425 0.23 -15.45 -11.66
C TYR A 425 1.03 -16.18 -12.74
N LYS A 426 0.40 -16.49 -13.86
CA LYS A 426 1.09 -16.78 -15.13
C LYS A 426 0.49 -15.93 -16.23
N ARG A 427 1.30 -15.12 -16.88
CA ARG A 427 0.84 -14.12 -17.85
C ARG A 427 1.51 -14.36 -19.20
N VAL A 428 0.71 -14.65 -20.22
CA VAL A 428 1.19 -15.00 -21.56
C VAL A 428 0.43 -14.16 -22.59
N PRO A 429 1.10 -13.38 -23.46
CA PRO A 429 2.46 -12.89 -23.27
C PRO A 429 2.57 -12.08 -21.96
N ASN A 430 3.77 -11.80 -21.48
CA ASN A 430 4.00 -11.08 -20.23
C ASN A 430 3.70 -9.56 -20.36
N THR A 431 2.51 -9.19 -20.83
CA THR A 431 2.07 -7.82 -21.07
C THR A 431 1.07 -7.39 -20.00
N TYR A 432 1.31 -6.25 -19.37
CA TYR A 432 0.41 -5.69 -18.37
C TYR A 432 -0.77 -4.95 -19.04
N GLU A 433 -1.98 -5.40 -18.76
CA GLU A 433 -3.22 -4.76 -19.23
C GLU A 433 -3.96 -4.13 -18.06
N ARG A 434 -3.91 -2.81 -17.93
CA ARG A 434 -4.53 -2.14 -16.79
C ARG A 434 -6.03 -2.37 -16.68
N GLY A 435 -6.75 -2.29 -17.79
CA GLY A 435 -8.20 -2.51 -17.84
C GLY A 435 -8.60 -3.87 -17.25
N LEU A 436 -7.76 -4.90 -17.46
CA LEU A 436 -7.95 -6.22 -16.90
C LEU A 436 -7.97 -6.18 -15.37
N TYR A 437 -6.92 -5.67 -14.73
CA TYR A 437 -6.82 -5.64 -13.26
C TYR A 437 -7.89 -4.73 -12.63
N TYR A 438 -8.23 -3.61 -13.28
CA TYR A 438 -9.31 -2.74 -12.83
C TYR A 438 -10.66 -3.46 -12.81
N CYS A 439 -11.00 -4.18 -13.88
CA CYS A 439 -12.24 -4.98 -13.92
C CYS A 439 -12.18 -6.15 -12.95
N TRP A 440 -11.03 -6.82 -12.85
CA TRP A 440 -10.83 -8.00 -12.00
C TRP A 440 -11.03 -7.71 -10.52
N ASN A 441 -10.64 -6.53 -10.05
CA ASN A 441 -10.92 -6.11 -8.68
C ASN A 441 -12.41 -6.13 -8.33
N ASN A 442 -13.32 -6.08 -9.32
CA ASN A 442 -14.76 -6.17 -9.13
C ASN A 442 -15.34 -7.59 -9.37
N PHE A 443 -14.50 -8.62 -9.52
CA PHE A 443 -14.93 -10.01 -9.67
C PHE A 443 -15.27 -10.65 -8.30
N TYR A 444 -16.37 -10.21 -7.69
CA TYR A 444 -16.89 -10.77 -6.43
C TYR A 444 -18.42 -10.69 -6.41
N SER A 445 -19.07 -11.45 -5.53
CA SER A 445 -20.52 -11.62 -5.53
C SER A 445 -21.28 -10.77 -4.50
N ASN A 446 -20.61 -10.28 -3.45
CA ASN A 446 -21.27 -9.74 -2.24
C ASN A 446 -22.23 -10.74 -1.57
N ASN A 447 -22.03 -12.04 -1.80
CA ASN A 447 -22.80 -13.10 -1.18
C ASN A 447 -21.97 -13.76 -0.07
N TYR A 448 -22.46 -13.69 1.17
CA TYR A 448 -21.79 -14.23 2.35
C TYR A 448 -22.50 -15.47 2.94
N SER A 449 -23.53 -15.97 2.25
CA SER A 449 -24.32 -17.13 2.66
C SER A 449 -23.72 -18.48 2.28
#